data_AF-A0A7I8VCN3-F1
#
_entry.id   AF-A0A7I8VCN3-F1
#
_cell.length_a   1.000
_cell.length_b   1.000
_cell.length_c   1.000
_cell.angle_alpha   90.00
_cell.angle_beta   90.00
_cell.angle_gamma   90.00
#
_symmetry.space_group_name_H-M   'P 1'
#
loop_
_entity.id
_entity.type
_entity.pdbx_description
1 polymer ?
#
loop_
_entity_poly.entity_id
_entity_poly.type
_entity_poly.pdbx_seq_one_letter_code
_entity_poly.pdbx_strand_id
1 'polypeptide(L)'
;MSDRKRKTIEVEGNKLKKRQKKSNETDGKLNETATEIKVMKYVESRAMELSNMMLACNRIKQNKKVTQMLPNHMRRRAASHNAKRLPLRLRAAAEKSMEQSQPTKTKRPSRRHRRRPKNLLAAYLKRQQSKFWLETHIWHAKRFKMMEMWGYKIPLKPSDKGKRAAYRATKRNCTIQDISYYECIQVSGRQEDITSCLLPLFSEKTGLTLKAKSLMKGNREGMASIFKKNSYPFKSLGLIRFLWDPCENLSLNSERKLWIFVHPSSVVETMKEVLDCCCIPYLDDYEAYNEKLKKKSSSLSSTFLHHKFFCSRKFHNAKISIDCFDNKLNRFRLTGPLSTKILKKVFRSIDIKFESGENEYWWSKYYESNINKDIFNKQKSYFNSSLESMADGGVLGLVIGDPRLKSAKADDNLEEGESEALLSECAPENVHISPLWIDDVRKQLRKKISDGDLNKLKEKITVPDAQVELGTNESRIPVILIYRSGKRVRRDQNHNSFFNGASSLLGYTSGWDLIIPSAWGMPFWMSFIYNGCRAVGLEEFERRFSIVIFYTLISNQIL
;
A
#
# COMPACT_ATOMS: atom_id res chain seq x y z
N MET A 1 58.31 35.38 14.55
CA MET A 1 58.66 34.01 14.05
C MET A 1 57.96 33.65 12.72
N SER A 2 57.52 34.64 11.93
CA SER A 2 56.68 34.47 10.74
C SER A 2 57.39 34.75 9.39
N ASP A 3 58.51 35.49 9.37
CA ASP A 3 59.19 35.84 8.10
C ASP A 3 60.25 34.84 7.65
N ARG A 4 60.82 34.04 8.57
CA ARG A 4 61.77 32.97 8.20
C ARG A 4 61.10 31.79 7.48
N LYS A 5 59.83 31.50 7.76
CA LYS A 5 59.08 30.41 7.10
C LYS A 5 58.61 30.76 5.68
N ARG A 6 58.37 32.05 5.38
CA ARG A 6 57.97 32.48 4.03
C ARG A 6 59.13 32.45 3.04
N LYS A 7 60.33 32.89 3.44
CA LYS A 7 61.54 32.83 2.60
C LYS A 7 61.97 31.40 2.25
N THR A 8 61.79 30.42 3.14
CA THR A 8 62.12 29.01 2.85
C THR A 8 61.20 28.39 1.79
N ILE A 9 59.91 28.78 1.76
CA ILE A 9 58.92 28.24 0.82
C ILE A 9 59.11 28.82 -0.59
N GLU A 10 59.49 30.11 -0.72
CA GLU A 10 59.78 30.71 -2.03
C GLU A 10 61.08 30.18 -2.66
N VAL A 11 62.11 29.89 -1.85
CA VAL A 11 63.38 29.35 -2.34
C VAL A 11 63.24 27.89 -2.81
N GLU A 12 62.41 27.08 -2.14
CA GLU A 12 62.09 25.72 -2.60
C GLU A 12 61.21 25.72 -3.86
N GLY A 13 60.23 26.63 -3.94
CA GLY A 13 59.36 26.78 -5.12
C GLY A 13 60.13 27.16 -6.40
N ASN A 14 61.15 28.01 -6.29
CA ASN A 14 61.99 28.40 -7.43
C ASN A 14 62.99 27.31 -7.85
N LYS A 15 63.47 26.46 -6.92
CA LYS A 15 64.30 25.29 -7.25
C LYS A 15 63.50 24.20 -7.98
N LEU A 16 62.22 24.02 -7.64
CA LEU A 16 61.30 23.10 -8.33
C LEU A 16 60.96 23.56 -9.75
N LYS A 17 60.70 24.86 -9.96
CA LYS A 17 60.47 25.43 -11.30
C LYS A 17 61.69 25.34 -12.22
N LYS A 18 62.92 25.52 -11.70
CA LYS A 18 64.17 25.34 -12.48
C LYS A 18 64.43 23.88 -12.88
N ARG A 19 64.02 22.89 -12.06
CA ARG A 19 64.13 21.46 -12.39
C ARG A 19 63.10 21.02 -13.43
N GLN A 20 61.87 21.53 -13.38
CA GLN A 20 60.85 21.27 -14.41
C GLN A 20 61.20 21.89 -15.77
N LYS A 21 61.85 23.06 -15.80
CA LYS A 21 62.30 23.67 -17.06
C LYS A 21 63.45 22.88 -17.72
N LYS A 22 64.35 22.28 -16.92
CA LYS A 22 65.42 21.40 -17.43
C LYS A 22 64.94 20.02 -17.91
N SER A 23 63.80 19.53 -17.43
CA SER A 23 63.26 18.23 -17.87
C SER A 23 62.42 18.29 -19.14
N ASN A 24 62.04 19.48 -19.60
CA ASN A 24 61.19 19.67 -20.79
C ASN A 24 61.98 20.00 -22.07
N GLU A 25 63.31 20.13 -22.01
CA GLU A 25 64.18 20.41 -23.17
C GLU A 25 64.81 19.15 -23.79
N THR A 26 64.47 17.96 -23.31
CA THR A 26 64.97 16.69 -23.87
C THR A 26 63.84 15.75 -24.29
N ASP A 27 62.84 16.25 -25.01
CA ASP A 27 61.91 15.42 -25.79
C ASP A 27 62.35 15.46 -27.26
N GLY A 28 63.37 14.65 -27.56
CA GLY A 28 64.00 14.64 -28.88
C GLY A 28 64.98 13.49 -29.04
N LYS A 29 64.52 12.25 -28.80
CA LYS A 29 64.99 11.01 -29.45
C LYS A 29 64.23 9.80 -28.87
N LEU A 30 63.36 9.23 -29.70
CA LEU A 30 62.80 7.89 -29.51
C LEU A 30 63.95 6.89 -29.68
N ASN A 31 64.50 6.41 -28.56
CA ASN A 31 65.45 5.32 -28.55
C ASN A 31 64.78 4.03 -28.09
N GLU A 32 65.12 2.96 -28.79
CA GLU A 32 64.60 1.61 -28.76
C GLU A 32 64.72 0.94 -27.37
N THR A 33 63.71 0.13 -27.05
CA THR A 33 63.57 -0.73 -25.86
C THR A 33 63.59 0.00 -24.50
N ALA A 34 62.47 0.66 -24.18
CA ALA A 34 62.20 1.19 -22.84
C ALA A 34 62.11 0.05 -21.78
N THR A 35 63.25 -0.35 -21.25
CA THR A 35 63.39 -1.34 -20.16
C THR A 35 63.41 -0.71 -18.76
N GLU A 36 63.22 0.61 -18.66
CA GLU A 36 63.30 1.34 -17.39
C GLU A 36 61.96 1.99 -17.00
N ILE A 37 61.36 1.52 -15.90
CA ILE A 37 60.06 2.02 -15.40
C ILE A 37 60.31 3.17 -14.42
N LYS A 38 59.81 4.36 -14.74
CA LYS A 38 59.79 5.51 -13.81
C LYS A 38 58.79 5.27 -12.67
N VAL A 39 59.28 4.68 -11.57
CA VAL A 39 58.48 4.21 -10.43
C VAL A 39 57.51 5.26 -9.89
N MET A 40 57.97 6.50 -9.65
CA MET A 40 57.10 7.54 -9.07
C MET A 40 55.93 7.92 -9.99
N LYS A 41 56.18 8.08 -11.29
CA LYS A 41 55.14 8.38 -12.28
C LYS A 41 54.16 7.20 -12.44
N TYR A 42 54.66 5.97 -12.33
CA TYR A 42 53.86 4.75 -12.38
C TYR A 42 52.98 4.57 -11.12
N VAL A 43 53.48 4.95 -9.95
CA VAL A 43 52.73 4.90 -8.68
C VAL A 43 51.71 6.02 -8.60
N GLU A 44 52.07 7.24 -9.00
CA GLU A 44 51.14 8.39 -9.02
C GLU A 44 49.95 8.12 -9.96
N SER A 45 50.18 7.56 -11.15
CA SER A 45 49.09 7.23 -12.07
C SER A 45 48.12 6.16 -11.52
N ARG A 46 48.60 5.29 -10.62
CA ARG A 46 47.82 4.19 -10.02
C ARG A 46 47.40 4.44 -8.57
N ALA A 47 47.79 5.55 -7.96
CA ALA A 47 47.52 5.82 -6.54
C ALA A 47 46.02 5.83 -6.25
N MET A 48 45.21 6.40 -7.16
CA MET A 48 43.76 6.44 -7.02
C MET A 48 43.15 5.03 -7.14
N GLU A 49 43.62 4.22 -8.09
CA GLU A 49 43.21 2.81 -8.27
C GLU A 49 43.53 1.97 -7.03
N LEU A 50 44.76 2.08 -6.51
CA LEU A 50 45.20 1.38 -5.30
C LEU A 50 44.38 1.81 -4.08
N SER A 51 44.08 3.11 -3.94
CA SER A 51 43.25 3.61 -2.85
C SER A 51 41.82 3.07 -2.94
N ASN A 52 41.23 3.05 -4.13
CA ASN A 52 39.90 2.50 -4.39
C ASN A 52 39.86 0.99 -4.12
N MET A 53 40.89 0.24 -4.53
CA MET A 53 41.05 -1.18 -4.23
C MET A 53 41.18 -1.45 -2.74
N MET A 54 41.97 -0.66 -2.01
CA MET A 54 42.12 -0.81 -0.56
C MET A 54 40.79 -0.53 0.16
N LEU A 55 40.06 0.52 -0.24
CA LEU A 55 38.75 0.82 0.32
C LEU A 55 37.73 -0.30 0.04
N ALA A 56 37.71 -0.83 -1.18
CA ALA A 56 36.86 -1.96 -1.55
C ALA A 56 37.21 -3.23 -0.77
N CYS A 57 38.50 -3.56 -0.70
CA CYS A 57 39.00 -4.71 0.07
C CYS A 57 38.66 -4.56 1.56
N ASN A 58 38.87 -3.39 2.17
CA ASN A 58 38.59 -3.17 3.60
C ASN A 58 37.08 -3.27 3.91
N ARG A 59 36.21 -2.89 2.97
CA ARG A 59 34.76 -3.07 3.10
C ARG A 59 34.37 -4.56 3.14
N ILE A 60 35.08 -5.40 2.38
CA ILE A 60 34.88 -6.85 2.25
C ILE A 60 35.58 -7.62 3.40
N LYS A 61 36.83 -7.26 3.73
CA LYS A 61 37.74 -7.91 4.71
C LYS A 61 37.36 -7.70 6.17
N GLN A 62 36.34 -6.92 6.52
CA GLN A 62 35.87 -6.93 7.90
C GLN A 62 35.58 -8.38 8.28
N ASN A 63 36.24 -8.91 9.33
CA ASN A 63 36.11 -10.28 9.87
C ASN A 63 34.67 -10.55 10.33
N LYS A 64 33.77 -10.59 9.36
CA LYS A 64 32.34 -10.71 9.53
C LYS A 64 32.04 -12.19 9.56
N LYS A 65 31.42 -12.63 10.63
CA LYS A 65 30.78 -13.95 10.65
C LYS A 65 29.87 -14.07 9.43
N VAL A 66 29.69 -15.28 8.88
CA VAL A 66 28.82 -15.53 7.71
C VAL A 66 27.44 -14.85 7.85
N THR A 67 26.90 -14.82 9.07
CA THR A 67 25.62 -14.17 9.41
C THR A 67 25.61 -12.64 9.28
N GLN A 68 26.78 -12.00 9.33
CA GLN A 68 26.98 -10.55 9.22
C GLN A 68 27.29 -10.09 7.78
N MET A 69 27.57 -11.00 6.86
CA MET A 69 27.77 -10.67 5.44
C MET A 69 26.50 -10.08 4.80
N LEU A 70 25.33 -10.48 5.30
CA LEU A 70 24.03 -9.97 4.82
C LEU A 70 23.81 -8.50 5.18
N PRO A 71 23.09 -7.72 4.34
CA PRO A 71 22.61 -6.39 4.69
C PRO A 71 21.78 -6.38 5.98
N ASN A 72 21.85 -5.30 6.75
CA ASN A 72 21.21 -5.20 8.07
C ASN A 72 19.72 -5.59 8.09
N HIS A 73 18.96 -5.21 7.05
CA HIS A 73 17.52 -5.49 6.95
C HIS A 73 17.21 -6.97 6.62
N MET A 74 18.16 -7.69 6.04
CA MET A 74 18.07 -9.13 5.76
C MET A 74 18.53 -10.01 6.93
N ARG A 75 19.35 -9.47 7.85
CA ARG A 75 19.89 -10.24 8.98
C ARG A 75 18.78 -10.81 9.87
N ARG A 76 18.99 -12.03 10.37
CA ARG A 76 18.08 -12.72 11.29
C ARG A 76 18.87 -13.26 12.48
N ARG A 77 18.44 -12.93 13.71
CA ARG A 77 19.09 -13.41 14.95
C ARG A 77 19.12 -14.93 15.06
N ALA A 78 18.07 -15.61 14.60
CA ALA A 78 17.97 -17.06 14.64
C ALA A 78 18.95 -17.78 13.68
N ALA A 79 19.65 -17.06 12.80
CA ALA A 79 20.62 -17.65 11.89
C ALA A 79 21.84 -18.25 12.60
N SER A 80 22.11 -17.88 13.86
CA SER A 80 23.17 -18.51 14.67
C SER A 80 22.83 -19.94 15.11
N HIS A 81 21.55 -20.30 15.17
CA HIS A 81 21.09 -21.62 15.64
C HIS A 81 20.55 -22.49 14.50
N ASN A 82 20.21 -21.89 13.35
CA ASN A 82 19.62 -22.61 12.23
C ASN A 82 20.08 -22.00 10.91
N ALA A 83 20.97 -22.71 10.21
CA ALA A 83 21.54 -22.28 8.94
C ALA A 83 20.49 -22.08 7.84
N LYS A 84 19.33 -22.77 7.92
CA LYS A 84 18.22 -22.61 6.95
C LYS A 84 17.61 -21.19 6.94
N ARG A 85 17.95 -20.34 7.92
CA ARG A 85 17.58 -18.92 7.95
C ARG A 85 18.46 -18.03 7.07
N LEU A 86 19.54 -18.56 6.50
CA LEU A 86 20.41 -17.90 5.54
C LEU A 86 20.09 -18.34 4.10
N PRO A 87 20.45 -17.52 3.10
CA PRO A 87 20.40 -17.92 1.69
C PRO A 87 21.21 -19.20 1.44
N LEU A 88 20.80 -20.01 0.47
CA LEU A 88 21.40 -21.32 0.14
C LEU A 88 22.94 -21.25 0.02
N ARG A 89 23.45 -20.24 -0.71
CA ARG A 89 24.89 -20.02 -0.93
C ARG A 89 25.69 -19.84 0.36
N LEU A 90 25.08 -19.36 1.44
CA LEU A 90 25.73 -19.12 2.72
C LEU A 90 25.51 -20.25 3.75
N ARG A 91 24.69 -21.27 3.44
CA ARG A 91 24.33 -22.32 4.41
C ARG A 91 25.52 -23.20 4.77
N ALA A 92 26.23 -23.72 3.78
CA ALA A 92 27.37 -24.60 4.00
C ALA A 92 28.45 -23.95 4.89
N ALA A 93 28.77 -22.67 4.64
CA ALA A 93 29.73 -21.93 5.46
C ALA A 93 29.22 -21.70 6.89
N ALA A 94 27.92 -21.48 7.06
CA ALA A 94 27.30 -21.30 8.37
C ALA A 94 27.20 -22.60 9.17
N GLU A 95 26.94 -23.73 8.52
CA GLU A 95 26.91 -25.07 9.13
C GLU A 95 28.29 -25.44 9.67
N LYS A 96 29.35 -25.27 8.87
CA LYS A 96 30.75 -25.43 9.34
C LYS A 96 31.05 -24.55 10.56
N SER A 97 30.58 -23.30 10.54
CA SER A 97 30.76 -22.38 11.68
C SER A 97 29.97 -22.81 12.94
N MET A 98 28.85 -23.52 12.77
CA MET A 98 28.03 -24.03 13.89
C MET A 98 28.61 -25.31 14.48
N GLU A 99 29.16 -26.21 13.66
CA GLU A 99 29.84 -27.42 14.11
C GLU A 99 31.06 -27.12 14.99
N GLN A 100 31.78 -26.04 14.66
CA GLN A 100 32.88 -25.52 15.47
C GLN A 100 32.44 -24.96 16.83
N SER A 101 31.15 -24.71 17.03
CA SER A 101 30.60 -24.13 18.26
C SER A 101 29.94 -25.20 19.15
N GLN A 102 30.22 -25.17 20.46
CA GLN A 102 29.60 -26.13 21.37
C GLN A 102 28.08 -25.89 21.54
N PRO A 103 27.24 -26.94 21.50
CA PRO A 103 25.80 -26.80 21.67
C PRO A 103 25.43 -26.40 23.11
N THR A 104 24.66 -25.33 23.27
CA THR A 104 24.13 -24.91 24.56
C THR A 104 22.85 -25.69 24.91
N LYS A 105 22.90 -26.50 25.97
CA LYS A 105 21.72 -27.22 26.48
C LYS A 105 20.73 -26.22 27.11
N THR A 106 19.49 -26.18 26.63
CA THR A 106 18.45 -25.31 27.20
C THR A 106 17.62 -26.08 28.24
N LYS A 107 17.51 -25.54 29.47
CA LYS A 107 16.84 -26.20 30.62
C LYS A 107 15.31 -26.21 30.54
N ARG A 108 14.69 -25.52 29.59
CA ARG A 108 13.22 -25.35 29.53
C ARG A 108 12.66 -25.84 28.18
N PRO A 109 11.52 -26.56 28.17
CA PRO A 109 10.87 -26.96 26.93
C PRO A 109 10.53 -25.74 26.08
N SER A 110 10.78 -25.85 24.78
CA SER A 110 10.71 -24.71 23.87
C SER A 110 9.33 -24.06 23.85
N ARG A 111 9.28 -22.74 23.60
CA ARG A 111 8.02 -22.00 23.44
C ARG A 111 7.09 -22.62 22.37
N ARG A 112 7.64 -23.33 21.38
CA ARG A 112 6.90 -24.08 20.36
C ARG A 112 6.05 -25.19 20.98
N HIS A 113 6.60 -25.93 21.94
CA HIS A 113 5.88 -26.98 22.66
C HIS A 113 4.64 -26.44 23.40
N ARG A 114 4.75 -25.23 23.99
CA ARG A 114 3.65 -24.56 24.69
C ARG A 114 2.56 -23.97 23.77
N ARG A 115 2.85 -23.78 22.48
CA ARG A 115 1.94 -23.14 21.50
C ARG A 115 1.50 -24.14 20.44
N ARG A 116 0.79 -25.19 20.88
CA ARG A 116 0.29 -26.24 19.99
C ARG A 116 -0.66 -25.65 18.92
N PRO A 117 -0.49 -26.00 17.63
CA PRO A 117 -1.31 -25.47 16.54
C PRO A 117 -2.81 -25.76 16.67
N LYS A 118 -3.18 -26.91 17.26
CA LYS A 118 -4.57 -27.38 17.36
C LYS A 118 -5.50 -26.35 18.02
N ASN A 119 -5.02 -25.56 18.99
CA ASN A 119 -5.85 -24.60 19.74
C ASN A 119 -5.65 -23.15 19.27
N LEU A 120 -4.86 -22.92 18.21
CA LEU A 120 -4.47 -21.57 17.83
C LEU A 120 -5.66 -20.75 17.31
N LEU A 121 -6.55 -21.37 16.53
CA LEU A 121 -7.75 -20.71 16.00
C LEU A 121 -8.70 -20.32 17.13
N ALA A 122 -9.02 -21.24 18.03
CA ALA A 122 -9.86 -20.95 19.20
C ALA A 122 -9.26 -19.83 20.07
N ALA A 123 -7.93 -19.84 20.26
CA ALA A 123 -7.24 -18.77 20.98
C ALA A 123 -7.29 -17.42 20.24
N TYR A 124 -7.33 -17.39 18.91
CA TYR A 124 -7.52 -16.17 18.13
C TYR A 124 -8.95 -15.66 18.24
N LEU A 125 -9.96 -16.53 18.08
CA LEU A 125 -11.37 -16.17 18.23
C LEU A 125 -11.64 -15.57 19.61
N LYS A 126 -11.10 -16.17 20.68
CA LYS A 126 -11.21 -15.62 22.04
C LYS A 126 -10.61 -14.21 22.17
N ARG A 127 -9.50 -13.92 21.48
CA ARG A 127 -8.87 -12.59 21.51
C ARG A 127 -9.58 -11.54 20.66
N GLN A 128 -10.39 -11.96 19.68
CA GLN A 128 -11.19 -11.09 18.82
C GLN A 128 -12.52 -10.68 19.47
N GLN A 129 -12.90 -11.29 20.60
CA GLN A 129 -14.17 -10.98 21.28
C GLN A 129 -14.29 -9.52 21.74
N SER A 130 -13.18 -8.83 22.01
CA SER A 130 -13.16 -7.46 22.51
C SER A 130 -12.74 -6.42 21.48
N LYS A 131 -12.28 -6.85 20.30
CA LYS A 131 -11.67 -5.98 19.29
C LYS A 131 -11.63 -6.62 17.91
N PHE A 132 -11.81 -5.79 16.89
CA PHE A 132 -11.71 -6.21 15.50
C PHE A 132 -10.24 -6.42 15.10
N TRP A 133 -10.00 -7.50 14.37
CA TRP A 133 -8.72 -7.81 13.75
C TRP A 133 -8.93 -7.77 12.24
N LEU A 134 -8.15 -6.93 11.55
CA LEU A 134 -8.11 -6.92 10.08
C LEU A 134 -7.58 -8.26 9.54
N GLU A 135 -7.85 -8.57 8.28
CA GLU A 135 -7.33 -9.80 7.64
C GLU A 135 -5.80 -9.89 7.74
N THR A 136 -5.11 -8.75 7.64
CA THR A 136 -3.65 -8.68 7.71
C THR A 136 -3.09 -8.65 9.15
N HIS A 137 -3.95 -8.75 10.17
CA HIS A 137 -3.58 -8.56 11.57
C HIS A 137 -2.42 -9.46 12.02
N ILE A 138 -2.43 -10.74 11.66
CA ILE A 138 -1.37 -11.69 12.06
C ILE A 138 -0.03 -11.30 11.41
N TRP A 139 -0.05 -10.83 10.17
CA TRP A 139 1.16 -10.38 9.48
C TRP A 139 1.76 -9.14 10.14
N HIS A 140 0.89 -8.18 10.48
CA HIS A 140 1.25 -6.95 11.17
C HIS A 140 1.72 -7.23 12.60
N ALA A 141 1.01 -8.03 13.40
CA ALA A 141 1.39 -8.35 14.77
C ALA A 141 2.77 -9.03 14.91
N LYS A 142 3.26 -9.66 13.84
CA LYS A 142 4.61 -10.25 13.78
C LYS A 142 5.71 -9.23 13.50
N ARG A 143 5.39 -8.06 12.93
CA ARG A 143 6.36 -7.10 12.36
C ARG A 143 6.22 -5.68 12.91
N PHE A 144 5.03 -5.32 13.38
CA PHE A 144 4.65 -3.99 13.85
C PHE A 144 4.32 -4.02 15.34
N LYS A 145 4.44 -2.87 15.97
CA LYS A 145 3.82 -2.60 17.27
C LYS A 145 2.34 -2.34 17.03
N MET A 146 1.49 -3.13 17.67
CA MET A 146 0.03 -3.08 17.51
C MET A 146 -0.60 -2.28 18.64
N MET A 147 -1.53 -1.39 18.32
CA MET A 147 -2.25 -0.53 19.27
C MET A 147 -3.76 -0.76 19.18
N GLU A 148 -4.48 -0.59 20.30
CA GLU A 148 -5.95 -0.66 20.33
C GLU A 148 -6.50 0.75 20.15
N MET A 149 -7.26 0.97 19.08
CA MET A 149 -7.86 2.26 18.74
C MET A 149 -9.23 2.01 18.09
N TRP A 150 -10.25 2.75 18.51
CA TRP A 150 -11.60 2.71 17.92
C TRP A 150 -12.24 1.30 17.84
N GLY A 151 -11.92 0.42 18.80
CA GLY A 151 -12.38 -0.97 18.78
C GLY A 151 -11.59 -1.92 17.87
N TYR A 152 -10.54 -1.43 17.18
CA TYR A 152 -9.65 -2.21 16.31
C TYR A 152 -8.27 -2.42 16.93
N LYS A 153 -7.57 -3.50 16.52
CA LYS A 153 -6.14 -3.70 16.79
C LYS A 153 -5.29 -3.41 15.54
N ILE A 154 -4.79 -2.17 15.43
CA ILE A 154 -4.17 -1.60 14.21
C ILE A 154 -2.63 -1.54 14.35
N PRO A 155 -1.87 -1.70 13.26
CA PRO A 155 -0.42 -1.45 13.24
C PRO A 155 -0.06 0.03 13.42
N LEU A 156 0.62 0.37 14.52
CA LEU A 156 1.10 1.73 14.77
C LEU A 156 2.39 2.02 14.01
N LYS A 157 3.44 1.22 14.24
CA LYS A 157 4.78 1.43 13.68
C LYS A 157 5.54 0.12 13.51
N PRO A 158 6.43 -0.02 12.52
CA PRO A 158 7.25 -1.22 12.38
C PRO A 158 8.16 -1.41 13.60
N SER A 159 8.53 -2.66 13.87
CA SER A 159 9.48 -2.99 14.93
C SER A 159 10.89 -2.54 14.59
N ASP A 160 11.20 -2.46 13.29
CA ASP A 160 12.46 -1.96 12.78
C ASP A 160 12.47 -0.42 12.77
N LYS A 161 13.65 0.17 13.00
CA LYS A 161 13.83 1.64 12.93
C LYS A 161 13.83 2.09 11.46
N GLY A 162 12.63 2.23 10.90
CA GLY A 162 12.40 2.40 9.47
C GLY A 162 11.97 3.79 8.99
N LYS A 163 11.77 4.76 9.89
CA LYS A 163 11.07 6.03 9.59
C LYS A 163 11.61 6.78 8.35
N ARG A 164 12.91 7.05 8.30
CA ARG A 164 13.54 7.74 7.15
C ARG A 164 13.41 6.94 5.86
N ALA A 165 13.46 5.62 5.97
CA ALA A 165 13.37 4.75 4.81
C ALA A 165 11.91 4.60 4.33
N ALA A 166 10.91 4.75 5.22
CA ALA A 166 9.50 4.90 4.84
C ALA A 166 9.27 6.20 4.06
N TYR A 167 9.84 7.32 4.54
CA TYR A 167 9.80 8.60 3.81
C TYR A 167 10.45 8.52 2.42
N ARG A 168 11.68 7.96 2.33
CA ARG A 168 12.36 7.75 1.05
C ARG A 168 11.54 6.88 0.11
N ALA A 169 10.92 5.82 0.63
CA ALA A 169 10.07 4.94 -0.16
C ALA A 169 8.81 5.65 -0.66
N THR A 170 8.21 6.56 0.10
CA THR A 170 7.08 7.38 -0.38
C THR A 170 7.50 8.35 -1.48
N LYS A 171 8.74 8.89 -1.43
CA LYS A 171 9.23 9.83 -2.44
C LYS A 171 9.70 9.16 -3.73
N ARG A 172 10.43 8.04 -3.62
CA ARG A 172 11.12 7.39 -4.76
C ARG A 172 10.57 6.02 -5.13
N ASN A 173 10.00 5.29 -4.17
CA ASN A 173 9.57 3.91 -4.38
C ASN A 173 8.06 3.79 -4.22
N CYS A 174 7.61 2.72 -3.57
CA CYS A 174 6.22 2.53 -3.18
C CYS A 174 6.12 2.10 -1.72
N THR A 175 5.08 2.59 -1.06
CA THR A 175 4.67 2.18 0.27
C THR A 175 3.24 1.70 0.25
N ILE A 176 2.91 0.72 1.08
CA ILE A 176 1.56 0.17 1.23
C ILE A 176 1.09 0.31 2.67
N GLN A 177 -0.17 0.69 2.86
CA GLN A 177 -0.83 0.77 4.15
C GLN A 177 -2.14 0.00 4.11
N ASP A 178 -2.45 -0.69 5.21
CA ASP A 178 -3.76 -1.28 5.42
C ASP A 178 -4.71 -0.25 6.04
N ILE A 179 -5.71 0.18 5.28
CA ILE A 179 -6.77 1.11 5.73
C ILE A 179 -8.14 0.42 5.74
N SER A 180 -8.17 -0.91 5.83
CA SER A 180 -9.41 -1.71 5.86
C SER A 180 -10.22 -1.52 7.15
N TYR A 181 -9.73 -0.74 8.12
CA TYR A 181 -10.48 -0.33 9.31
C TYR A 181 -11.49 0.79 9.04
N TYR A 182 -11.48 1.40 7.85
CA TYR A 182 -12.58 2.25 7.41
C TYR A 182 -13.79 1.39 7.10
N GLU A 183 -14.91 1.68 7.75
CA GLU A 183 -16.15 0.95 7.51
C GLU A 183 -16.84 1.45 6.27
N CYS A 184 -17.39 0.51 5.50
CA CYS A 184 -18.20 0.82 4.33
C CYS A 184 -19.67 0.60 4.67
N ILE A 185 -20.43 1.69 4.66
CA ILE A 185 -21.89 1.69 4.79
C ILE A 185 -22.46 1.67 3.37
N GLN A 186 -23.25 0.65 3.04
CA GLN A 186 -23.98 0.60 1.79
C GLN A 186 -25.40 1.04 1.99
N VAL A 187 -25.79 2.06 1.23
CA VAL A 187 -27.18 2.49 1.11
C VAL A 187 -27.68 2.05 -0.26
N SER A 188 -28.79 1.31 -0.31
CA SER A 188 -29.38 0.79 -1.55
C SER A 188 -30.83 1.25 -1.64
N GLY A 189 -31.25 1.73 -2.81
CA GLY A 189 -32.59 2.28 -3.04
C GLY A 189 -32.64 3.12 -4.31
N ARG A 190 -33.75 3.82 -4.55
CA ARG A 190 -33.83 4.76 -5.69
C ARG A 190 -32.89 5.93 -5.47
N GLN A 191 -32.26 6.40 -6.54
CA GLN A 191 -31.27 7.48 -6.48
C GLN A 191 -31.80 8.77 -5.82
N GLU A 192 -33.04 9.14 -6.13
CA GLU A 192 -33.69 10.35 -5.60
C GLU A 192 -34.00 10.20 -4.10
N ASP A 193 -34.46 9.03 -3.67
CA ASP A 193 -34.72 8.73 -2.27
C ASP A 193 -33.40 8.76 -1.46
N ILE A 194 -32.32 8.15 -1.96
CA ILE A 194 -31.00 8.18 -1.29
C ILE A 194 -30.50 9.63 -1.16
N THR A 195 -30.61 10.40 -2.24
CA THR A 195 -30.10 11.78 -2.27
C THR A 195 -30.92 12.66 -1.32
N SER A 196 -32.25 12.58 -1.36
CA SER A 196 -33.13 13.39 -0.51
C SER A 196 -32.97 13.06 0.99
N CYS A 197 -32.81 11.79 1.34
CA CYS A 197 -32.58 11.39 2.73
C CYS A 197 -31.21 11.84 3.27
N LEU A 198 -30.15 11.76 2.46
CA LEU A 198 -28.79 12.02 2.95
C LEU A 198 -28.33 13.47 2.80
N LEU A 199 -28.92 14.25 1.87
CA LEU A 199 -28.54 15.65 1.63
C LEU A 199 -28.52 16.54 2.90
N PRO A 200 -29.45 16.39 3.87
CA PRO A 200 -29.43 17.14 5.14
C PRO A 200 -28.15 16.97 6.00
N LEU A 201 -27.35 15.93 5.74
CA LEU A 201 -26.07 15.69 6.43
C LEU A 201 -24.91 16.47 5.80
N PHE A 202 -25.10 17.00 4.59
CA PHE A 202 -24.08 17.70 3.82
C PHE A 202 -24.38 19.19 3.74
N SER A 203 -23.33 19.99 3.52
CA SER A 203 -23.45 21.43 3.26
C SER A 203 -22.74 21.77 1.96
N GLU A 204 -23.45 22.46 1.06
CA GLU A 204 -22.91 22.94 -0.22
C GLU A 204 -21.70 23.87 -0.03
N LYS A 205 -21.62 24.55 1.12
CA LYS A 205 -20.51 25.45 1.46
C LYS A 205 -19.18 24.71 1.68
N THR A 206 -19.21 23.41 1.99
CA THR A 206 -17.99 22.62 2.26
C THR A 206 -17.36 22.01 1.01
N GLY A 207 -18.06 22.00 -0.11
CA GLY A 207 -17.58 21.43 -1.38
C GLY A 207 -18.63 20.61 -2.11
N LEU A 208 -18.17 19.67 -2.93
CA LEU A 208 -19.04 18.81 -3.74
C LEU A 208 -19.81 17.84 -2.83
N THR A 209 -21.13 17.90 -2.92
CA THR A 209 -22.05 17.02 -2.19
C THR A 209 -22.37 15.75 -3.01
N LEU A 210 -23.19 14.86 -2.45
CA LEU A 210 -23.66 13.65 -3.12
C LEU A 210 -24.28 13.93 -4.49
N LYS A 211 -25.00 15.06 -4.65
CA LYS A 211 -25.79 15.44 -5.84
C LYS A 211 -24.93 15.91 -7.03
N ALA A 212 -23.61 16.07 -6.86
CA ALA A 212 -22.75 16.59 -7.92
C ALA A 212 -22.74 15.66 -9.16
N LYS A 213 -23.09 16.19 -10.34
CA LYS A 213 -23.16 15.42 -11.61
C LYS A 213 -21.87 14.64 -11.92
N SER A 214 -20.72 15.20 -11.55
CA SER A 214 -19.40 14.57 -11.74
C SER A 214 -19.14 13.35 -10.85
N LEU A 215 -19.87 13.20 -9.74
CA LEU A 215 -19.77 12.07 -8.81
C LEU A 215 -20.92 11.08 -9.02
N MET A 216 -22.09 11.58 -9.41
CA MET A 216 -23.27 10.77 -9.71
C MET A 216 -23.05 9.77 -10.84
N LYS A 217 -22.05 9.92 -11.71
CA LYS A 217 -21.75 8.88 -12.72
C LYS A 217 -21.06 7.65 -12.13
N GLY A 218 -20.45 7.76 -10.95
CA GLY A 218 -19.65 6.66 -10.36
C GLY A 218 -18.22 6.55 -10.90
N ASN A 219 -17.80 7.47 -11.78
CA ASN A 219 -16.45 7.52 -12.34
C ASN A 219 -15.41 8.14 -11.38
N ARG A 220 -15.84 8.81 -10.31
CA ARG A 220 -14.97 9.46 -9.32
C ARG A 220 -15.43 9.21 -7.90
N GLU A 221 -14.48 8.97 -6.99
CA GLU A 221 -14.69 8.97 -5.54
C GLU A 221 -14.91 10.40 -5.05
N GLY A 222 -16.00 10.60 -4.30
CA GLY A 222 -16.30 11.86 -3.62
C GLY A 222 -15.70 11.90 -2.22
N MET A 223 -15.34 13.09 -1.75
CA MET A 223 -14.97 13.34 -0.36
C MET A 223 -15.75 14.55 0.15
N ALA A 224 -16.43 14.39 1.28
CA ALA A 224 -17.24 15.45 1.86
C ALA A 224 -17.25 15.38 3.39
N SER A 225 -17.45 16.53 4.02
CA SER A 225 -17.67 16.63 5.46
C SER A 225 -19.15 16.40 5.77
N ILE A 226 -19.43 15.56 6.77
CA ILE A 226 -20.78 15.30 7.28
C ILE A 226 -21.01 15.98 8.62
N PHE A 227 -22.26 16.38 8.83
CA PHE A 227 -22.77 17.04 10.02
C PHE A 227 -24.03 16.30 10.48
N LYS A 228 -24.45 16.54 11.71
CA LYS A 228 -25.80 16.13 12.12
C LYS A 228 -26.84 16.86 11.28
N LYS A 229 -28.03 16.25 11.14
CA LYS A 229 -29.12 16.77 10.30
C LYS A 229 -29.33 18.28 10.48
N ASN A 230 -29.19 19.04 9.38
CA ASN A 230 -29.42 20.50 9.32
C ASN A 230 -28.68 21.33 10.38
N SER A 231 -27.52 20.86 10.86
CA SER A 231 -26.79 21.51 11.97
C SER A 231 -25.54 22.28 11.54
N TYR A 232 -25.23 22.33 10.24
CA TYR A 232 -24.08 23.07 9.71
C TYR A 232 -24.12 24.55 10.14
N PRO A 233 -23.01 25.14 10.62
CA PRO A 233 -21.63 24.64 10.67
C PRO A 233 -21.25 23.83 11.93
N PHE A 234 -22.19 23.62 12.86
CA PHE A 234 -21.94 22.97 14.15
C PHE A 234 -22.12 21.44 14.06
N LYS A 235 -21.72 20.72 15.12
CA LYS A 235 -21.89 19.26 15.26
C LYS A 235 -21.38 18.46 14.04
N SER A 236 -20.15 18.72 13.63
CA SER A 236 -19.48 17.94 12.57
C SER A 236 -19.18 16.52 13.05
N LEU A 237 -19.51 15.54 12.22
CA LEU A 237 -19.22 14.11 12.45
C LEU A 237 -17.87 13.69 11.87
N GLY A 238 -17.40 14.40 10.84
CA GLY A 238 -16.08 14.21 10.23
C GLY A 238 -16.10 14.12 8.71
N LEU A 239 -14.95 13.72 8.15
CA LEU A 239 -14.77 13.53 6.71
C LEU A 239 -15.13 12.10 6.30
N ILE A 240 -15.93 11.98 5.25
CA ILE A 240 -16.28 10.70 4.62
C ILE A 240 -15.83 10.67 3.17
N ARG A 241 -15.62 9.44 2.67
CA ARG A 241 -15.46 9.19 1.25
C ARG A 241 -16.67 8.42 0.75
N PHE A 242 -17.13 8.69 -0.44
CA PHE A 242 -18.27 7.97 -0.99
C PHE A 242 -18.08 7.66 -2.47
N LEU A 243 -18.74 6.59 -2.91
CA LEU A 243 -18.68 6.10 -4.27
C LEU A 243 -20.07 5.61 -4.69
N TRP A 244 -20.53 6.10 -5.85
CA TRP A 244 -21.78 5.66 -6.45
C TRP A 244 -21.56 4.43 -7.34
N ASP A 245 -22.47 3.46 -7.25
CA ASP A 245 -22.54 2.32 -8.17
C ASP A 245 -22.88 2.81 -9.58
N PRO A 246 -22.07 2.53 -10.61
CA PRO A 246 -22.37 2.96 -11.96
C PRO A 246 -23.53 2.17 -12.57
N CYS A 247 -24.63 2.86 -12.89
CA CYS A 247 -25.74 2.30 -13.65
C CYS A 247 -25.81 3.00 -15.01
N GLU A 248 -25.70 2.23 -16.09
CA GLU A 248 -25.82 2.74 -17.47
C GLU A 248 -27.28 3.10 -17.80
N ASN A 249 -28.23 2.32 -17.29
CA ASN A 249 -29.66 2.63 -17.41
C ASN A 249 -30.05 3.62 -16.31
N LEU A 250 -29.95 4.90 -16.62
CA LEU A 250 -30.57 6.02 -15.90
C LEU A 250 -32.11 5.96 -15.91
N SER A 251 -32.73 4.79 -16.03
CA SER A 251 -34.16 4.67 -15.78
C SER A 251 -34.39 5.06 -14.32
N LEU A 252 -35.26 6.04 -14.12
CA LEU A 252 -35.56 6.69 -12.84
C LEU A 252 -35.95 5.71 -11.71
N ASN A 253 -36.30 4.47 -12.08
CA ASN A 253 -36.76 3.42 -11.18
C ASN A 253 -35.73 2.35 -10.84
N SER A 254 -34.50 2.42 -11.37
CA SER A 254 -33.47 1.43 -11.05
C SER A 254 -32.94 1.62 -9.62
N GLU A 255 -32.81 0.51 -8.89
CA GLU A 255 -32.16 0.50 -7.59
C GLU A 255 -30.68 0.77 -7.77
N ARG A 256 -30.17 1.72 -6.98
CA ARG A 256 -28.78 2.12 -7.00
C ARG A 256 -28.15 1.91 -5.63
N LYS A 257 -26.85 1.62 -5.62
CA LYS A 257 -26.06 1.50 -4.40
C LYS A 257 -25.10 2.67 -4.23
N LEU A 258 -24.93 3.10 -2.99
CA LEU A 258 -23.97 4.10 -2.56
C LEU A 258 -23.11 3.48 -1.47
N TRP A 259 -21.79 3.50 -1.65
CA TRP A 259 -20.83 3.14 -0.60
C TRP A 259 -20.32 4.39 0.08
N ILE A 260 -20.40 4.42 1.41
CA ILE A 260 -19.88 5.51 2.25
C ILE A 260 -18.81 4.92 3.17
N PHE A 261 -17.57 5.33 2.98
CA PHE A 261 -16.43 4.98 3.81
C PHE A 261 -16.28 5.98 4.97
N VAL A 262 -16.47 5.47 6.18
CA VAL A 262 -16.45 6.25 7.43
C VAL A 262 -15.30 5.76 8.32
N HIS A 263 -14.69 6.68 9.05
CA HIS A 263 -13.66 6.36 10.03
C HIS A 263 -14.29 5.71 11.28
N PRO A 264 -13.73 4.64 11.87
CA PRO A 264 -14.36 3.87 12.94
C PRO A 264 -14.66 4.67 14.21
N SER A 265 -13.97 5.79 14.43
CA SER A 265 -14.28 6.69 15.56
C SER A 265 -15.67 7.32 15.46
N SER A 266 -16.16 7.58 14.24
CA SER A 266 -17.43 8.28 14.00
C SER A 266 -18.50 7.36 13.41
N VAL A 267 -18.21 6.08 13.15
CA VAL A 267 -19.18 5.13 12.55
C VAL A 267 -20.47 5.02 13.37
N VAL A 268 -20.37 4.88 14.69
CA VAL A 268 -21.55 4.72 15.55
C VAL A 268 -22.46 5.95 15.48
N GLU A 269 -21.88 7.15 15.52
CA GLU A 269 -22.64 8.41 15.44
C GLU A 269 -23.20 8.64 14.04
N THR A 270 -22.39 8.37 13.02
CA THR A 270 -22.80 8.50 11.61
C THR A 270 -23.93 7.54 11.28
N MET A 271 -23.89 6.30 11.76
CA MET A 271 -24.95 5.31 11.53
C MET A 271 -26.27 5.74 12.17
N LYS A 272 -26.25 6.27 13.41
CA LYS A 272 -27.46 6.81 14.06
C LYS A 272 -28.08 7.91 13.22
N GLU A 273 -27.30 8.92 12.85
CA GLU A 273 -27.79 10.06 12.07
C GLU A 273 -28.25 9.66 10.66
N VAL A 274 -27.59 8.69 10.02
CA VAL A 274 -28.02 8.15 8.72
C VAL A 274 -29.34 7.41 8.85
N LEU A 275 -29.52 6.59 9.88
CA LEU A 275 -30.78 5.87 10.13
C LEU A 275 -31.92 6.85 10.48
N ASP A 276 -31.64 7.86 11.30
CA ASP A 276 -32.59 8.92 11.67
C ASP A 276 -33.02 9.75 10.43
N CYS A 277 -32.08 10.09 9.55
CA CYS A 277 -32.37 10.80 8.29
C CYS A 277 -33.20 9.97 7.31
N CYS A 278 -33.00 8.65 7.28
CA CYS A 278 -33.76 7.72 6.44
C CYS A 278 -35.08 7.25 7.09
N CYS A 279 -35.41 7.75 8.29
CA CYS A 279 -36.58 7.34 9.08
C CYS A 279 -36.66 5.81 9.26
N ILE A 280 -35.52 5.14 9.49
CA ILE A 280 -35.49 3.69 9.71
C ILE A 280 -35.54 3.40 11.22
N PRO A 281 -36.50 2.59 11.72
CA PRO A 281 -36.56 2.27 13.14
C PRO A 281 -35.37 1.39 13.57
N TYR A 282 -34.65 1.80 14.61
CA TYR A 282 -33.58 0.99 15.23
C TYR A 282 -33.45 1.19 16.74
N LEU A 283 -34.16 2.17 17.33
CA LEU A 283 -33.96 2.61 18.70
C LEU A 283 -34.29 1.50 19.71
N ASP A 284 -35.45 0.85 19.57
CA ASP A 284 -35.89 -0.22 20.48
C ASP A 284 -34.89 -1.38 20.54
N ASP A 285 -34.45 -1.85 19.37
CA ASP A 285 -33.44 -2.91 19.25
C ASP A 285 -32.10 -2.50 19.87
N TYR A 286 -31.72 -1.23 19.69
CA TYR A 286 -30.47 -0.69 20.21
C TYR A 286 -30.51 -0.51 21.73
N GLU A 287 -31.63 -0.04 22.28
CA GLU A 287 -31.84 0.10 23.72
C GLU A 287 -31.84 -1.27 24.41
N ALA A 288 -32.60 -2.24 23.89
CA ALA A 288 -32.60 -3.61 24.38
C ALA A 288 -31.20 -4.25 24.33
N TYR A 289 -30.41 -3.96 23.29
CA TYR A 289 -29.02 -4.40 23.20
C TYR A 289 -28.15 -3.74 24.27
N ASN A 290 -28.29 -2.43 24.46
CA ASN A 290 -27.51 -1.68 25.45
C ASN A 290 -27.80 -2.13 26.88
N GLU A 291 -29.05 -2.45 27.21
CA GLU A 291 -29.39 -3.03 28.52
C GLU A 291 -28.74 -4.39 28.73
N LYS A 292 -28.76 -5.27 27.72
CA LYS A 292 -28.06 -6.55 27.76
C LYS A 292 -26.55 -6.38 27.94
N LEU A 293 -25.97 -5.33 27.37
CA LEU A 293 -24.56 -5.00 27.57
C LEU A 293 -24.27 -4.53 29.01
N LYS A 294 -25.08 -3.62 29.55
CA LYS A 294 -24.96 -3.12 30.93
C LYS A 294 -25.02 -4.28 31.95
N LYS A 295 -25.90 -5.27 31.71
CA LYS A 295 -26.02 -6.48 32.55
C LYS A 295 -24.82 -7.44 32.44
N LYS A 296 -24.05 -7.41 31.35
CA LYS A 296 -22.99 -8.40 31.04
C LYS A 296 -21.56 -7.95 31.31
N SER A 297 -21.25 -6.66 31.50
CA SER A 297 -19.84 -6.24 31.57
C SER A 297 -19.54 -5.04 32.46
N SER A 298 -18.54 -5.21 33.33
CA SER A 298 -17.80 -4.15 34.03
C SER A 298 -16.47 -3.77 33.35
N SER A 299 -16.06 -4.40 32.23
CA SER A 299 -14.69 -4.20 31.70
C SER A 299 -14.47 -4.27 30.17
N LEU A 300 -15.51 -4.33 29.33
CA LEU A 300 -15.34 -4.33 27.86
C LEU A 300 -15.45 -2.91 27.27
N SER A 301 -14.67 -2.63 26.21
CA SER A 301 -14.75 -1.37 25.46
C SER A 301 -16.14 -1.21 24.84
N SER A 302 -16.96 -0.31 25.37
CA SER A 302 -18.33 0.00 24.90
C SER A 302 -18.36 0.27 23.39
N THR A 303 -17.36 1.00 22.88
CA THR A 303 -17.24 1.38 21.47
C THR A 303 -17.23 0.18 20.51
N PHE A 304 -16.50 -0.90 20.82
CA PHE A 304 -16.45 -2.11 19.98
C PHE A 304 -17.81 -2.79 19.87
N LEU A 305 -18.54 -2.87 21.00
CA LEU A 305 -19.82 -3.55 21.07
C LEU A 305 -20.92 -2.77 20.35
N HIS A 306 -20.98 -1.44 20.54
CA HIS A 306 -21.90 -0.60 19.77
C HIS A 306 -21.58 -0.61 18.27
N HIS A 307 -20.30 -0.60 17.90
CA HIS A 307 -19.89 -0.76 16.50
C HIS A 307 -20.39 -2.09 15.91
N LYS A 308 -20.14 -3.19 16.64
CA LYS A 308 -20.58 -4.54 16.26
C LYS A 308 -22.10 -4.65 16.11
N PHE A 309 -22.87 -3.90 16.90
CA PHE A 309 -24.34 -3.89 16.80
C PHE A 309 -24.80 -3.45 15.41
N PHE A 310 -24.31 -2.30 14.92
CA PHE A 310 -24.68 -1.76 13.61
C PHE A 310 -24.13 -2.61 12.47
N CYS A 311 -22.88 -3.08 12.62
CA CYS A 311 -22.18 -3.88 11.62
C CYS A 311 -22.77 -5.28 11.36
N SER A 312 -23.54 -5.82 12.30
CA SER A 312 -24.09 -7.19 12.21
C SER A 312 -25.51 -7.27 11.66
N ARG A 313 -26.14 -6.12 11.37
CA ARG A 313 -27.55 -6.03 10.96
C ARG A 313 -27.69 -5.32 9.63
N LYS A 314 -28.77 -5.68 8.93
CA LYS A 314 -29.31 -4.91 7.81
C LYS A 314 -30.51 -4.15 8.32
N PHE A 315 -30.55 -2.86 8.02
CA PHE A 315 -31.66 -1.98 8.36
C PHE A 315 -32.40 -1.65 7.08
N HIS A 316 -33.72 -1.62 7.12
CA HIS A 316 -34.51 -1.32 5.93
C HIS A 316 -35.77 -0.57 6.28
N ASN A 317 -36.22 0.26 5.35
CA ASN A 317 -37.56 0.82 5.29
C ASN A 317 -38.13 0.51 3.90
N ALA A 318 -39.36 0.95 3.61
CA ALA A 318 -40.04 0.66 2.34
C ALA A 318 -39.26 1.11 1.08
N LYS A 319 -38.38 2.12 1.21
CA LYS A 319 -37.65 2.72 0.08
C LYS A 319 -36.15 2.45 0.05
N ILE A 320 -35.53 2.29 1.22
CA ILE A 320 -34.06 2.29 1.37
C ILE A 320 -33.66 1.13 2.28
N SER A 321 -32.58 0.44 1.90
CA SER A 321 -31.89 -0.53 2.74
C SER A 321 -30.45 -0.09 3.03
N ILE A 322 -30.01 -0.31 4.25
CA ILE A 322 -28.70 0.04 4.77
C ILE A 322 -28.02 -1.22 5.31
N ASP A 323 -26.87 -1.57 4.75
CA ASP A 323 -26.03 -2.70 5.19
C ASP A 323 -24.63 -2.18 5.52
N CYS A 324 -24.04 -2.66 6.60
CA CYS A 324 -22.65 -2.42 6.90
C CYS A 324 -21.79 -3.56 6.33
N PHE A 325 -20.75 -3.19 5.60
CA PHE A 325 -19.78 -4.12 5.06
C PHE A 325 -18.67 -4.48 6.05
N ASP A 326 -19.03 -4.87 7.27
CA ASP A 326 -18.02 -5.27 8.28
C ASP A 326 -17.20 -6.46 7.76
N ASN A 327 -15.90 -6.20 7.54
CA ASN A 327 -14.92 -7.15 7.00
C ASN A 327 -15.33 -7.82 5.68
N LYS A 328 -16.23 -7.21 4.89
CA LYS A 328 -16.65 -7.72 3.57
C LYS A 328 -15.80 -7.14 2.43
N LEU A 329 -15.13 -6.00 2.66
CA LEU A 329 -14.18 -5.38 1.73
C LEU A 329 -12.90 -4.98 2.46
N ASN A 330 -11.76 -5.10 1.78
CA ASN A 330 -10.47 -4.58 2.24
C ASN A 330 -10.08 -3.39 1.39
N ARG A 331 -9.44 -2.39 2.00
CA ARG A 331 -8.93 -1.21 1.30
C ARG A 331 -7.45 -1.03 1.62
N PHE A 332 -6.61 -1.11 0.60
CA PHE A 332 -5.17 -0.90 0.71
C PHE A 332 -4.76 0.39 0.01
N ARG A 333 -3.87 1.14 0.67
CA ARG A 333 -3.39 2.41 0.18
C ARG A 333 -1.95 2.29 -0.28
N LEU A 334 -1.73 2.36 -1.58
CA LEU A 334 -0.42 2.45 -2.20
C LEU A 334 -0.06 3.92 -2.41
N THR A 335 1.17 4.29 -2.07
CA THR A 335 1.66 5.67 -2.17
C THR A 335 3.10 5.69 -2.65
N GLY A 336 3.38 6.51 -3.66
CA GLY A 336 4.69 6.73 -4.26
C GLY A 336 4.68 6.56 -5.79
N PRO A 337 5.70 7.08 -6.49
CA PRO A 337 5.75 7.08 -7.96
C PRO A 337 5.75 5.67 -8.56
N LEU A 338 6.44 4.70 -7.94
CA LEU A 338 6.47 3.32 -8.45
C LEU A 338 5.20 2.51 -8.14
N SER A 339 4.14 3.13 -7.61
CA SER A 339 2.90 2.44 -7.27
C SER A 339 2.19 1.86 -8.50
N THR A 340 2.16 2.60 -9.62
CA THR A 340 1.59 2.16 -10.91
C THR A 340 2.35 0.95 -11.45
N LYS A 341 3.69 1.04 -11.50
CA LYS A 341 4.58 -0.03 -11.96
C LYS A 341 4.41 -1.30 -11.14
N ILE A 342 4.33 -1.19 -9.81
CA ILE A 342 4.13 -2.36 -8.95
C ILE A 342 2.71 -2.93 -9.11
N LEU A 343 1.68 -2.10 -9.30
CA LEU A 343 0.34 -2.59 -9.62
C LEU A 343 0.33 -3.42 -10.90
N LYS A 344 0.92 -2.91 -12.00
CA LYS A 344 1.08 -3.67 -13.25
C LYS A 344 1.91 -4.95 -13.05
N LYS A 345 2.92 -4.92 -12.16
CA LYS A 345 3.72 -6.12 -11.83
C LYS A 345 2.92 -7.15 -11.02
N VAL A 346 2.10 -6.74 -10.06
CA VAL A 346 1.33 -7.66 -9.20
C VAL A 346 0.09 -8.20 -9.91
N PHE A 347 -0.60 -7.35 -10.67
CA PHE A 347 -1.83 -7.73 -11.34
C PHE A 347 -1.50 -8.58 -12.57
N ARG A 348 -2.18 -9.70 -12.68
CA ARG A 348 -2.08 -10.60 -13.83
C ARG A 348 -3.33 -10.38 -14.67
N SER A 349 -3.15 -9.87 -15.88
CA SER A 349 -4.23 -9.79 -16.87
C SER A 349 -4.69 -11.21 -17.20
N ILE A 350 -6.00 -11.43 -17.17
CA ILE A 350 -6.61 -12.69 -17.60
C ILE A 350 -7.19 -12.50 -19.00
N ASP A 351 -7.16 -13.56 -19.80
CA ASP A 351 -8.02 -13.72 -20.96
C ASP A 351 -9.18 -14.63 -20.57
N ILE A 352 -10.38 -14.05 -20.52
CA ILE A 352 -11.59 -14.79 -20.22
C ILE A 352 -12.05 -15.42 -21.53
N LYS A 353 -11.88 -16.73 -21.67
CA LYS A 353 -12.50 -17.49 -22.76
C LYS A 353 -14.00 -17.59 -22.47
N PHE A 354 -14.81 -16.98 -23.32
CA PHE A 354 -16.27 -16.95 -23.20
C PHE A 354 -16.92 -18.21 -23.81
N GLU A 355 -16.38 -19.39 -23.49
CA GLU A 355 -16.92 -20.66 -24.02
C GLU A 355 -18.25 -21.00 -23.33
N SER A 356 -19.22 -21.43 -24.13
CA SER A 356 -20.62 -21.73 -23.75
C SER A 356 -20.77 -23.06 -22.99
N GLY A 357 -19.89 -23.32 -22.02
CA GLY A 357 -19.91 -24.51 -21.15
C GLY A 357 -20.46 -24.21 -19.75
N GLU A 358 -20.95 -25.26 -19.07
CA GLU A 358 -21.73 -25.28 -17.82
C GLU A 358 -21.55 -24.07 -16.86
N ASN A 359 -22.69 -23.46 -16.53
CA ASN A 359 -22.89 -22.21 -15.78
C ASN A 359 -22.58 -22.28 -14.26
N GLU A 360 -21.41 -22.78 -13.85
CA GLU A 360 -21.05 -22.83 -12.42
C GLU A 360 -20.50 -21.48 -11.91
N TYR A 361 -19.67 -20.79 -12.72
CA TYR A 361 -18.92 -19.62 -12.26
C TYR A 361 -19.64 -18.27 -12.46
N TRP A 362 -19.49 -17.34 -11.50
CA TRP A 362 -20.07 -15.99 -11.61
C TRP A 362 -19.64 -15.23 -12.87
N TRP A 363 -18.39 -15.39 -13.31
CA TRP A 363 -17.84 -14.63 -14.43
C TRP A 363 -18.39 -15.11 -15.77
N SER A 364 -18.74 -16.40 -15.88
CA SER A 364 -19.43 -16.92 -17.06
C SER A 364 -20.80 -16.24 -17.22
N LYS A 365 -21.59 -16.22 -16.15
CA LYS A 365 -22.91 -15.56 -16.10
C LYS A 365 -22.83 -14.04 -16.31
N TYR A 366 -21.87 -13.38 -15.67
CA TYR A 366 -21.73 -11.92 -15.74
C TYR A 366 -21.31 -11.45 -17.14
N TYR A 367 -20.39 -12.18 -17.77
CA TYR A 367 -19.87 -11.85 -19.10
C TYR A 367 -20.62 -12.56 -20.22
N GLU A 368 -21.81 -13.09 -20.00
CA GLU A 368 -22.67 -13.59 -21.07
C GLU A 368 -23.12 -12.43 -21.98
N SER A 369 -23.39 -11.26 -21.39
CA SER A 369 -23.75 -10.05 -22.13
C SER A 369 -22.56 -9.45 -22.87
N ASN A 370 -22.77 -9.10 -24.15
CA ASN A 370 -21.72 -8.51 -24.99
C ASN A 370 -21.22 -7.15 -24.44
N ILE A 371 -22.10 -6.37 -23.81
CA ILE A 371 -21.74 -5.09 -23.17
C ILE A 371 -20.65 -5.29 -22.11
N ASN A 372 -20.82 -6.30 -21.23
CA ASN A 372 -19.85 -6.57 -20.18
C ASN A 372 -18.51 -7.08 -20.75
N LYS A 373 -18.53 -7.85 -21.86
CA LYS A 373 -17.31 -8.29 -22.56
C LYS A 373 -16.54 -7.10 -23.12
N ASP A 374 -17.23 -6.16 -23.76
CA ASP A 374 -16.62 -4.95 -24.32
C ASP A 374 -16.01 -4.07 -23.23
N ILE A 375 -16.72 -3.88 -22.12
CA ILE A 375 -16.21 -3.16 -20.95
C ILE A 375 -14.93 -3.82 -20.42
N PHE A 376 -14.92 -5.15 -20.28
CA PHE A 376 -13.74 -5.89 -19.82
C PHE A 376 -12.52 -5.68 -20.74
N ASN A 377 -12.74 -5.72 -22.06
CA ASN A 377 -11.66 -5.51 -23.04
C ASN A 377 -11.14 -4.06 -22.99
N LYS A 378 -12.03 -3.07 -22.88
CA LYS A 378 -11.66 -1.65 -22.68
C LYS A 378 -10.87 -1.45 -21.39
N GLN A 379 -11.32 -2.03 -20.29
CA GLN A 379 -10.64 -2.01 -18.98
C GLN A 379 -9.23 -2.61 -19.05
N LYS A 380 -9.10 -3.78 -19.69
CA LYS A 380 -7.82 -4.46 -19.87
C LYS A 380 -6.85 -3.62 -20.72
N SER A 381 -7.34 -3.07 -21.84
CA SER A 381 -6.54 -2.20 -22.71
C SER A 381 -6.04 -0.96 -21.96
N TYR A 382 -6.95 -0.25 -21.29
CA TYR A 382 -6.62 0.96 -20.53
C TYR A 382 -5.65 0.69 -19.37
N PHE A 383 -5.78 -0.44 -18.68
CA PHE A 383 -4.84 -0.82 -17.62
C PHE A 383 -3.41 -1.00 -18.13
N ASN A 384 -3.26 -1.55 -19.34
CA ASN A 384 -1.96 -1.80 -19.94
C ASN A 384 -1.30 -0.51 -20.47
N SER A 385 -2.07 0.39 -21.10
CA SER A 385 -1.57 1.65 -21.67
C SER A 385 -1.40 2.76 -20.63
N SER A 386 -2.47 3.41 -20.19
CA SER A 386 -2.43 4.80 -19.71
C SER A 386 -3.01 5.00 -18.30
N LEU A 387 -2.45 4.30 -17.31
CA LEU A 387 -2.92 4.41 -15.90
C LEU A 387 -2.58 5.76 -15.25
N GLU A 388 -1.58 6.47 -15.76
CA GLU A 388 -1.03 7.69 -15.15
C GLU A 388 -1.79 8.97 -15.52
N SER A 389 -2.63 8.93 -16.56
CA SER A 389 -3.46 10.06 -16.99
C SER A 389 -4.75 10.23 -16.19
N MET A 390 -5.05 9.32 -15.25
CA MET A 390 -6.29 9.32 -14.49
C MET A 390 -6.46 10.62 -13.66
N ALA A 391 -7.67 11.16 -13.66
CA ALA A 391 -8.01 12.32 -12.83
C ALA A 391 -8.05 11.95 -11.34
N ASP A 392 -7.93 12.95 -10.46
CA ASP A 392 -7.99 12.73 -9.02
C ASP A 392 -9.32 12.11 -8.57
N GLY A 393 -9.24 11.05 -7.76
CA GLY A 393 -10.41 10.26 -7.37
C GLY A 393 -10.98 9.40 -8.50
N GLY A 394 -10.36 9.36 -9.69
CA GLY A 394 -10.82 8.54 -10.80
C GLY A 394 -10.87 7.06 -10.46
N VAL A 395 -11.96 6.41 -10.86
CA VAL A 395 -12.30 5.03 -10.49
C VAL A 395 -12.10 4.12 -11.71
N LEU A 396 -11.48 2.97 -11.47
CA LEU A 396 -11.19 1.95 -12.47
C LEU A 396 -11.59 0.59 -11.91
N GLY A 397 -12.57 -0.06 -12.55
CA GLY A 397 -12.91 -1.46 -12.27
C GLY A 397 -11.99 -2.38 -13.07
N LEU A 398 -11.50 -3.45 -12.45
CA LEU A 398 -10.70 -4.48 -13.13
C LEU A 398 -11.09 -5.86 -12.62
N VAL A 399 -10.98 -6.87 -13.49
CA VAL A 399 -10.99 -8.27 -13.09
C VAL A 399 -9.60 -8.85 -13.34
N ILE A 400 -9.00 -9.35 -12.28
CA ILE A 400 -7.61 -9.82 -12.28
C ILE A 400 -7.52 -11.26 -11.79
N GLY A 401 -6.45 -11.94 -12.19
CA GLY A 401 -6.17 -13.29 -11.69
C GLY A 401 -5.64 -13.33 -10.27
N ASP A 402 -5.49 -14.55 -9.77
CA ASP A 402 -4.97 -14.76 -8.43
C ASP A 402 -3.53 -14.21 -8.33
N PRO A 403 -3.28 -13.18 -7.50
CA PRO A 403 -1.97 -12.54 -7.40
C PRO A 403 -0.90 -13.46 -6.81
N ARG A 404 -1.28 -14.63 -6.27
CA ARG A 404 -0.33 -15.62 -5.73
C ARG A 404 0.33 -16.46 -6.82
N LEU A 405 -0.25 -16.55 -8.02
CA LEU A 405 0.28 -17.39 -9.10
C LEU A 405 1.51 -16.76 -9.76
N LYS A 406 1.52 -15.43 -9.87
CA LYS A 406 2.65 -14.68 -10.40
C LYS A 406 3.79 -14.67 -9.37
N SER A 407 4.92 -15.31 -9.71
CA SER A 407 6.09 -15.30 -8.83
C SER A 407 6.72 -13.91 -8.79
N ALA A 408 7.02 -13.42 -7.59
CA ALA A 408 7.79 -12.20 -7.45
C ALA A 408 9.25 -12.52 -7.75
N LYS A 409 9.73 -12.15 -8.94
CA LYS A 409 11.17 -12.16 -9.23
C LYS A 409 11.84 -11.04 -8.43
N ALA A 410 12.99 -11.37 -7.84
CA ALA A 410 13.89 -10.43 -7.16
C ALA A 410 14.61 -9.56 -8.20
N ASP A 411 13.85 -8.82 -9.01
CA ASP A 411 14.42 -7.73 -9.78
C ASP A 411 14.60 -6.57 -8.80
N ASP A 412 15.81 -6.41 -8.29
CA ASP A 412 16.21 -5.25 -7.49
C ASP A 412 16.20 -3.95 -8.35
N ASN A 413 16.12 -4.09 -9.68
CA ASN A 413 16.06 -2.98 -10.63
C ASN A 413 14.61 -2.64 -10.97
N LEU A 414 13.93 -1.95 -10.06
CA LEU A 414 12.82 -1.07 -10.47
C LEU A 414 13.44 0.18 -11.11
N GLU A 415 14.01 0.03 -12.31
CA GLU A 415 14.50 1.18 -13.08
C GLU A 415 13.36 2.16 -13.34
N GLU A 416 13.64 3.45 -13.22
CA GLU A 416 12.74 4.51 -13.64
C GLU A 416 12.64 4.38 -15.17
N GLY A 417 11.54 3.79 -15.65
CA GLY A 417 11.28 3.81 -17.09
C GLY A 417 11.03 5.26 -17.48
N GLU A 418 11.72 5.73 -18.51
CA GLU A 418 11.43 7.01 -19.16
C GLU A 418 9.99 6.92 -19.71
N SER A 419 9.02 7.40 -18.93
CA SER A 419 7.65 7.55 -19.38
C SER A 419 7.62 8.78 -20.27
N GLU A 420 7.80 8.59 -21.58
CA GLU A 420 7.44 9.59 -22.56
C GLU A 420 5.97 9.96 -22.31
N ALA A 421 5.75 11.22 -21.92
CA ALA A 421 4.43 11.75 -21.64
C ALA A 421 3.66 11.91 -22.96
N LEU A 422 3.14 10.80 -23.48
CA LEU A 422 2.19 10.82 -24.58
C LEU A 422 0.94 11.58 -24.09
N LEU A 423 0.51 12.54 -24.91
CA LEU A 423 -0.62 13.41 -24.65
C LEU A 423 -1.85 12.58 -24.28
N SER A 424 -2.45 12.97 -23.15
CA SER A 424 -3.55 12.34 -22.43
C SER A 424 -4.75 12.00 -23.31
N GLU A 425 -4.93 10.73 -23.63
CA GLU A 425 -6.27 10.20 -23.90
C GLU A 425 -7.06 10.19 -22.58
N CYS A 426 -8.22 10.83 -22.59
CA CYS A 426 -9.19 10.72 -21.50
C CYS A 426 -9.50 9.25 -21.21
N ALA A 427 -9.76 8.92 -19.94
CA ALA A 427 -10.19 7.57 -19.58
C ALA A 427 -11.40 7.17 -20.45
N PRO A 428 -11.41 5.95 -21.03
CA PRO A 428 -12.52 5.51 -21.86
C PRO A 428 -13.85 5.54 -21.09
N GLU A 429 -14.96 5.49 -21.82
CA GLU A 429 -16.27 5.38 -21.19
C GLU A 429 -16.43 4.04 -20.45
N ASN A 430 -17.14 4.08 -19.32
CA ASN A 430 -17.60 2.91 -18.54
C ASN A 430 -16.52 2.02 -17.90
N VAL A 431 -15.26 2.46 -17.90
CA VAL A 431 -14.13 1.72 -17.33
C VAL A 431 -14.22 1.59 -15.79
N HIS A 432 -15.06 2.39 -15.14
CA HIS A 432 -15.29 2.39 -13.70
C HIS A 432 -16.28 1.32 -13.21
N ILE A 433 -16.97 0.61 -14.12
CA ILE A 433 -17.92 -0.46 -13.79
C ILE A 433 -17.18 -1.66 -13.18
N SER A 434 -17.71 -2.24 -12.11
CA SER A 434 -17.07 -3.38 -11.44
C SER A 434 -18.09 -4.44 -11.00
N PRO A 435 -17.82 -5.74 -11.23
CA PRO A 435 -18.63 -6.81 -10.66
C PRO A 435 -18.64 -6.85 -9.12
N LEU A 436 -17.76 -6.08 -8.46
CA LEU A 436 -17.61 -6.05 -7.00
C LEU A 436 -18.86 -5.55 -6.27
N TRP A 437 -19.74 -4.80 -6.94
CA TRP A 437 -21.02 -4.30 -6.39
C TRP A 437 -22.06 -5.41 -6.19
N ILE A 438 -21.87 -6.58 -6.79
CA ILE A 438 -22.79 -7.72 -6.70
C ILE A 438 -22.45 -8.57 -5.48
N ASP A 439 -23.45 -8.81 -4.62
CA ASP A 439 -23.25 -9.54 -3.37
C ASP A 439 -22.89 -11.02 -3.60
N ASP A 440 -23.51 -11.66 -4.58
CA ASP A 440 -23.28 -13.07 -4.90
C ASP A 440 -21.89 -13.32 -5.48
N VAL A 441 -21.36 -12.40 -6.29
CA VAL A 441 -19.97 -12.43 -6.76
C VAL A 441 -19.01 -12.44 -5.56
N ARG A 442 -19.22 -11.55 -4.59
CA ARG A 442 -18.37 -11.49 -3.37
C ARG A 442 -18.49 -12.74 -2.51
N LYS A 443 -19.68 -13.34 -2.38
CA LYS A 443 -19.87 -14.59 -1.65
C LYS A 443 -19.12 -15.75 -2.31
N GLN A 444 -19.20 -15.87 -3.64
CA GLN A 444 -18.51 -16.92 -4.39
C GLN A 444 -16.98 -16.81 -4.25
N LEU A 445 -16.43 -15.60 -4.28
CA LEU A 445 -14.98 -15.35 -4.17
C LEU A 445 -14.34 -15.79 -2.84
N ARG A 446 -15.14 -16.03 -1.80
CA ARG A 446 -14.64 -16.59 -0.54
C ARG A 446 -14.19 -18.04 -0.69
N LYS A 447 -14.75 -18.77 -1.67
CA LYS A 447 -14.32 -20.12 -2.03
C LYS A 447 -13.05 -20.00 -2.88
N LYS A 448 -11.89 -20.26 -2.28
CA LYS A 448 -10.59 -20.25 -2.97
C LYS A 448 -9.69 -21.37 -2.49
N ILE A 449 -8.73 -21.75 -3.32
CA ILE A 449 -7.70 -22.75 -2.96
C ILE A 449 -6.87 -22.22 -1.78
N SER A 450 -6.63 -23.11 -0.81
CA SER A 450 -5.84 -22.80 0.38
C SER A 450 -4.40 -22.47 0.00
N ASP A 451 -3.73 -21.58 0.76
CA ASP A 451 -2.32 -21.26 0.52
C ASP A 451 -1.42 -22.50 0.63
N GLY A 452 -1.79 -23.45 1.50
CA GLY A 452 -1.06 -24.69 1.70
C GLY A 452 -1.12 -25.59 0.47
N ASP A 453 -2.31 -25.78 -0.10
CA ASP A 453 -2.50 -26.63 -1.28
C ASP A 453 -1.91 -25.97 -2.53
N LEU A 454 -2.03 -24.64 -2.66
CA LEU A 454 -1.37 -23.91 -3.74
C LEU A 454 0.15 -24.07 -3.70
N ASN A 455 0.76 -24.05 -2.50
CA ASN A 455 2.20 -24.28 -2.36
C ASN A 455 2.59 -25.72 -2.71
N LYS A 456 1.76 -26.72 -2.40
CA LYS A 456 1.99 -28.11 -2.84
C LYS A 456 1.92 -28.23 -4.36
N LEU A 457 1.01 -27.50 -5.02
CA LEU A 457 0.95 -27.47 -6.49
C LEU A 457 2.22 -26.85 -7.07
N LYS A 458 2.73 -25.76 -6.48
CA LYS A 458 4.02 -25.17 -6.88
C LYS A 458 5.19 -26.12 -6.68
N GLU A 459 5.19 -26.89 -5.60
CA GLU A 459 6.25 -27.87 -5.30
C GLU A 459 6.33 -28.99 -6.33
N LYS A 460 5.19 -29.37 -6.94
CA LYS A 460 5.15 -30.36 -8.02
C LYS A 460 5.76 -29.86 -9.33
N ILE A 461 5.82 -28.54 -9.54
CA ILE A 461 6.43 -27.95 -10.73
C ILE A 461 7.94 -27.92 -10.53
N THR A 462 8.65 -28.75 -11.30
CA THR A 462 10.11 -28.87 -11.24
C THR A 462 10.84 -27.86 -12.11
N VAL A 463 10.16 -27.29 -13.11
CA VAL A 463 10.75 -26.35 -14.07
C VAL A 463 10.97 -24.99 -13.39
N PRO A 464 12.22 -24.47 -13.38
CA PRO A 464 12.50 -23.12 -12.90
C PRO A 464 11.66 -22.09 -13.68
N ASP A 465 11.07 -21.13 -12.98
CA ASP A 465 10.22 -20.06 -13.54
C ASP A 465 8.89 -20.46 -14.19
N ALA A 466 8.54 -21.74 -14.26
CA ALA A 466 7.22 -22.15 -14.72
C ALA A 466 6.12 -21.66 -13.75
N GLN A 467 5.02 -21.17 -14.31
CA GLN A 467 3.88 -20.69 -13.54
C GLN A 467 2.88 -21.84 -13.31
N VAL A 468 2.18 -21.80 -12.19
CA VAL A 468 1.06 -22.72 -11.93
C VAL A 468 -0.12 -22.27 -12.79
N GLU A 469 -0.55 -23.12 -13.71
CA GLU A 469 -1.76 -22.92 -14.49
C GLU A 469 -2.92 -23.70 -13.85
N LEU A 470 -3.95 -22.98 -13.42
CA LEU A 470 -5.16 -23.59 -12.85
C LEU A 470 -6.30 -23.68 -13.87
N GLY A 471 -6.12 -23.14 -15.07
CA GLY A 471 -7.14 -23.11 -16.13
C GLY A 471 -8.43 -22.44 -15.68
N THR A 472 -9.56 -23.12 -15.88
CA THR A 472 -10.90 -22.64 -15.50
C THR A 472 -11.07 -22.45 -13.99
N ASN A 473 -10.41 -23.28 -13.18
CA ASN A 473 -10.47 -23.25 -11.72
C ASN A 473 -9.81 -22.02 -11.09
N GLU A 474 -9.14 -21.18 -11.88
CA GLU A 474 -8.54 -19.97 -11.37
C GLU A 474 -9.58 -18.95 -10.90
N SER A 475 -9.34 -18.38 -9.72
CA SER A 475 -10.14 -17.27 -9.22
C SER A 475 -9.91 -16.00 -10.04
N ARG A 476 -10.96 -15.56 -10.75
CA ARG A 476 -11.05 -14.22 -11.34
C ARG A 476 -11.59 -13.29 -10.26
N ILE A 477 -10.89 -12.20 -9.96
CA ILE A 477 -11.15 -11.36 -8.79
C ILE A 477 -11.44 -9.94 -9.27
N PRO A 478 -12.67 -9.43 -9.10
CA PRO A 478 -12.98 -8.03 -9.35
C PRO A 478 -12.35 -7.15 -8.25
N VAL A 479 -11.67 -6.09 -8.67
CA VAL A 479 -11.09 -5.07 -7.82
C VAL A 479 -11.47 -3.69 -8.32
N ILE A 480 -11.49 -2.71 -7.42
CA ILE A 480 -11.67 -1.30 -7.76
C ILE A 480 -10.40 -0.55 -7.40
N LEU A 481 -9.84 0.16 -8.38
CA LEU A 481 -8.72 1.06 -8.23
C LEU A 481 -9.23 2.50 -8.20
N ILE A 482 -8.78 3.27 -7.22
CA ILE A 482 -9.08 4.69 -7.10
C ILE A 482 -7.77 5.45 -7.14
N TYR A 483 -7.60 6.31 -8.15
CA TYR A 483 -6.41 7.12 -8.27
C TYR A 483 -6.44 8.30 -7.30
N ARG A 484 -5.29 8.58 -6.69
CA ARG A 484 -5.09 9.74 -5.82
C ARG A 484 -3.89 10.50 -6.37
N SER A 485 -4.15 11.71 -6.85
CA SER A 485 -3.11 12.58 -7.42
C SER A 485 -2.22 13.23 -6.35
N GLY A 486 -2.55 13.11 -5.06
CA GLY A 486 -1.79 13.70 -3.96
C GLY A 486 -2.16 15.15 -3.70
N LYS A 487 -1.30 15.92 -3.00
CA LYS A 487 -1.58 17.34 -2.73
C LYS A 487 -1.55 18.13 -4.04
N ARG A 488 -2.71 18.69 -4.41
CA ARG A 488 -2.82 19.84 -5.30
C ARG A 488 -2.98 21.06 -4.40
N VAL A 489 -2.00 21.95 -4.36
CA VAL A 489 -2.23 23.27 -3.75
C VAL A 489 -3.27 23.96 -4.65
N ARG A 490 -4.50 24.10 -4.16
CA ARG A 490 -5.48 24.98 -4.80
C ARG A 490 -4.88 26.37 -4.75
N ARG A 491 -4.57 26.96 -5.92
CA ARG A 491 -4.51 28.41 -6.01
C ARG A 491 -5.94 28.89 -5.82
N ASP A 492 -6.31 29.22 -4.59
CA ASP A 492 -7.49 30.06 -4.41
C ASP A 492 -7.17 31.39 -5.10
N GLN A 493 -7.99 31.77 -6.08
CA GLN A 493 -7.76 32.96 -6.91
C GLN A 493 -7.95 34.28 -6.16
N ASN A 494 -8.34 34.23 -4.89
CA ASN A 494 -8.54 35.40 -4.05
C ASN A 494 -7.69 35.28 -2.80
N HIS A 495 -6.44 35.73 -2.88
CA HIS A 495 -5.73 36.54 -1.88
C HIS A 495 -4.26 36.65 -2.32
N ASN A 496 -3.79 37.90 -2.44
CA ASN A 496 -2.37 38.25 -2.58
C ASN A 496 -1.53 37.46 -1.58
N SER A 497 -0.88 36.39 -2.04
CA SER A 497 0.19 35.73 -1.30
C SER A 497 1.47 35.96 -2.09
N PHE A 498 2.35 36.76 -1.49
CA PHE A 498 3.71 37.12 -1.94
C PHE A 498 4.66 35.89 -2.00
N PHE A 499 4.17 34.69 -2.32
CA PHE A 499 4.88 33.42 -2.18
C PHE A 499 5.01 32.69 -3.52
N ASN A 500 5.79 33.27 -4.44
CA ASN A 500 6.21 32.61 -5.69
C ASN A 500 7.43 31.67 -5.52
N GLY A 501 7.87 31.38 -4.29
CA GLY A 501 9.08 30.57 -4.01
C GLY A 501 8.86 29.09 -3.70
N ALA A 502 7.63 28.62 -3.50
CA ALA A 502 7.35 27.23 -3.15
C ALA A 502 6.59 26.50 -4.28
N SER A 503 7.31 26.01 -5.29
CA SER A 503 6.84 24.93 -6.18
C SER A 503 6.74 23.59 -5.42
N SER A 504 6.28 23.62 -4.17
CA SER A 504 6.39 22.53 -3.22
C SER A 504 5.45 21.38 -3.61
N LEU A 505 6.03 20.35 -4.24
CA LEU A 505 5.57 18.96 -4.17
C LEU A 505 4.19 18.67 -4.79
N LEU A 506 3.86 19.28 -5.94
CA LEU A 506 2.77 18.80 -6.80
C LEU A 506 2.94 17.28 -7.03
N GLY A 507 1.90 16.50 -6.74
CA GLY A 507 1.95 15.04 -6.87
C GLY A 507 2.54 14.29 -5.68
N TYR A 508 2.99 14.97 -4.61
CA TYR A 508 3.47 14.27 -3.42
C TYR A 508 2.33 13.51 -2.73
N THR A 509 2.61 12.26 -2.37
CA THR A 509 1.64 11.26 -1.91
C THR A 509 0.65 10.77 -2.96
N SER A 510 0.97 10.93 -4.25
CA SER A 510 0.22 10.26 -5.31
C SER A 510 0.28 8.74 -5.17
N GLY A 511 -0.73 8.07 -5.69
CA GLY A 511 -0.81 6.62 -5.73
C GLY A 511 -2.24 6.14 -5.85
N TRP A 512 -2.50 4.95 -5.32
CA TRP A 512 -3.74 4.22 -5.56
C TRP A 512 -4.36 3.76 -4.25
N ASP A 513 -5.67 3.86 -4.13
CA ASP A 513 -6.43 3.06 -3.18
C ASP A 513 -7.03 1.87 -3.93
N LEU A 514 -6.82 0.68 -3.38
CA LEU A 514 -7.25 -0.58 -3.94
C LEU A 514 -8.32 -1.17 -3.02
N ILE A 515 -9.53 -1.35 -3.55
CA ILE A 515 -10.64 -2.02 -2.87
C ILE A 515 -10.74 -3.45 -3.40
N ILE A 516 -10.74 -4.41 -2.47
CA ILE A 516 -10.65 -5.84 -2.73
C ILE A 516 -11.76 -6.56 -1.94
N PRO A 517 -12.36 -7.64 -2.46
CA PRO A 517 -13.26 -8.48 -1.67
C PRO A 517 -12.59 -9.08 -0.43
N SER A 518 -13.41 -9.38 0.59
CA SER A 518 -12.98 -10.16 1.75
C SER A 518 -12.35 -11.50 1.37
N ALA A 519 -11.52 -12.03 2.27
CA ALA A 519 -10.67 -13.22 2.11
C ALA A 519 -9.47 -13.04 1.16
N TRP A 520 -9.43 -12.02 0.32
CA TRP A 520 -8.33 -11.76 -0.61
C TRP A 520 -7.30 -10.75 -0.10
N GLY A 521 -7.51 -10.11 1.06
CA GLY A 521 -6.59 -9.10 1.58
C GLY A 521 -5.16 -9.62 1.78
N MET A 522 -5.00 -10.77 2.44
CA MET A 522 -3.67 -11.36 2.68
C MET A 522 -2.91 -11.80 1.42
N PRO A 523 -3.53 -12.49 0.43
CA PRO A 523 -2.90 -12.76 -0.86
C PRO A 523 -2.33 -11.51 -1.54
N PHE A 524 -3.16 -10.47 -1.72
CA PHE A 524 -2.71 -9.22 -2.32
C PHE A 524 -1.61 -8.56 -1.51
N TRP A 525 -1.79 -8.49 -0.19
CA TRP A 525 -0.80 -7.92 0.70
C TRP A 525 0.57 -8.57 0.51
N MET A 526 0.64 -9.90 0.52
CA MET A 526 1.90 -10.62 0.35
C MET A 526 2.51 -10.40 -1.03
N SER A 527 1.70 -10.39 -2.10
CA SER A 527 2.21 -10.12 -3.45
C SER A 527 2.80 -8.71 -3.57
N PHE A 528 2.21 -7.69 -2.96
CA PHE A 528 2.82 -6.35 -2.91
C PHE A 528 4.13 -6.34 -2.11
N ILE A 529 4.17 -6.98 -0.94
CA ILE A 529 5.38 -7.04 -0.11
C ILE A 529 6.52 -7.73 -0.85
N TYR A 530 6.25 -8.83 -1.57
CA TYR A 530 7.27 -9.55 -2.32
C TYR A 530 7.77 -8.76 -3.54
N ASN A 531 6.96 -7.86 -4.10
CA ASN A 531 7.35 -6.96 -5.19
C ASN A 531 7.99 -5.64 -4.70
N GLY A 532 8.44 -5.58 -3.45
CA GLY A 532 9.22 -4.46 -2.93
C GLY A 532 8.41 -3.30 -2.32
N CYS A 533 7.08 -3.41 -2.23
CA CYS A 533 6.29 -2.43 -1.49
C CYS A 533 6.67 -2.44 0.00
N ARG A 534 6.99 -1.27 0.53
CA ARG A 534 7.27 -1.13 1.96
C ARG A 534 5.97 -0.92 2.74
N ALA A 535 5.64 -1.86 3.63
CA ALA A 535 4.53 -1.67 4.56
C ALA A 535 4.81 -0.52 5.55
N VAL A 536 3.81 0.31 5.79
CA VAL A 536 3.85 1.40 6.78
C VAL A 536 2.70 1.29 7.78
N GLY A 537 2.97 1.72 9.01
CA GLY A 537 1.96 1.82 10.06
C GLY A 537 1.33 3.22 10.13
N LEU A 538 0.39 3.41 11.07
CA LEU A 538 -0.30 4.69 11.26
C LEU A 538 0.67 5.86 11.54
N GLU A 539 1.67 5.68 12.42
CA GLU A 539 2.62 6.75 12.80
C GLU A 539 3.50 7.20 11.61
N GLU A 540 3.86 6.27 10.73
CA GLU A 540 4.66 6.58 9.53
C GLU A 540 3.81 7.25 8.45
N PHE A 541 2.52 6.92 8.40
CA PHE A 541 1.56 7.54 7.49
C PHE A 541 1.27 8.99 7.90
N GLU A 542 0.92 9.23 9.17
CA GLU A 542 0.59 10.57 9.68
C GLU A 542 1.75 11.56 9.53
N ARG A 543 2.99 11.11 9.80
CA ARG A 543 4.17 11.98 9.69
C ARG A 543 4.50 12.43 8.27
N ARG A 544 3.97 11.78 7.23
CA ARG A 544 4.11 12.28 5.85
C ARG A 544 3.47 13.66 5.72
N PHE A 545 2.38 13.90 6.45
CA PHE A 545 1.69 15.20 6.47
C PHE A 545 2.44 16.21 7.32
N SER A 546 2.96 15.80 8.49
CA SER A 546 3.69 16.70 9.41
C SER A 546 4.98 17.26 8.81
N ILE A 547 5.76 16.46 8.06
CA ILE A 547 7.00 16.94 7.44
C ILE A 547 6.71 17.99 6.37
N VAL A 548 5.66 17.80 5.57
CA VAL A 548 5.25 18.81 4.58
C VAL A 548 4.82 20.10 5.27
N ILE A 549 4.04 20.02 6.35
CA ILE A 549 3.61 21.20 7.13
C ILE A 549 4.81 21.90 7.78
N PHE A 550 5.76 21.14 8.32
CA PHE A 550 6.96 21.69 8.97
C PHE A 550 7.91 22.36 7.96
N TYR A 551 8.08 21.78 6.77
CA TYR A 551 8.85 22.43 5.69
C TYR A 551 8.15 23.69 5.17
N THR A 552 6.82 23.70 5.06
CA THR A 552 6.07 24.92 4.69
C THR A 552 6.09 26.00 5.78
N LEU A 553 6.18 25.61 7.06
CA LEU A 553 6.26 26.56 8.18
C LEU A 553 7.67 27.13 8.37
N ILE A 554 8.72 26.31 8.20
CA ILE A 554 10.12 26.78 8.30
C ILE A 554 10.49 27.68 7.12
N SER A 555 10.01 27.40 5.91
CA SER A 555 10.19 28.33 4.78
C SER A 555 9.55 29.70 5.03
N ASN A 556 8.59 29.79 5.95
CA ASN A 556 7.92 31.05 6.32
C ASN A 556 8.60 31.79 7.48
N GLN A 557 9.66 31.24 8.09
CA GLN A 557 10.42 31.91 9.17
C GLN A 557 11.81 32.38 8.71
N ILE A 558 12.22 32.07 7.49
CA ILE A 558 13.53 32.42 6.91
C ILE A 558 13.41 33.47 5.77
N LEU A 559 12.18 33.89 5.47
CA LEU A 559 11.85 35.06 4.63
C LEU A 559 11.19 36.11 5.53
#